data_AF-A0A956SWL4-F1
#
_entry.id   AF-A0A956SWL4-F1
#
_cell.length_a   1.000
_cell.length_b   1.000
_cell.length_c   1.000
_cell.angle_alpha   90.00
_cell.angle_beta   90.00
_cell.angle_gamma   90.00
#
_symmetry.space_group_name_H-M   'P 1'
#
loop_
_entity.id
_entity.type
_entity.pdbx_description
1 polymer ?
#
loop_
_entity_poly.entity_id
_entity_poly.type
_entity_poly.pdbx_seq_one_letter_code
_entity_poly.pdbx_strand_id
1 'polypeptide(L)' 'KEPPPSTRAYFRGECLRRFPESVAGVNWDSISFRINDGPIKRIMMKEPSRGTRHHVQELMDSVGTIEELIERLASL' A
#
# COMPACT_ATOMS: atom_id res chain seq x y z
N LYS A 1 -15.84 6.79 -6.18
CA LYS A 1 -15.11 6.46 -7.44
C LYS A 1 -14.00 5.49 -7.08
N GLU A 2 -13.95 4.32 -7.70
CA GLU A 2 -12.92 3.31 -7.41
C GLU A 2 -11.59 3.63 -8.11
N PRO A 3 -10.44 3.27 -7.52
CA PRO A 3 -9.15 3.46 -8.15
C PRO A 3 -8.99 2.57 -9.39
N PRO A 4 -8.37 3.07 -10.48
CA PRO A 4 -8.18 2.27 -11.68
C PRO A 4 -7.28 1.05 -11.40
N PRO A 5 -7.74 -0.17 -11.72
CA PRO A 5 -7.07 -1.41 -11.31
C PRO A 5 -5.74 -1.64 -12.02
N SER A 6 -5.51 -1.02 -13.17
CA SER A 6 -4.30 -1.17 -14.00
C SER A 6 -3.19 -0.19 -13.65
N THR A 7 -3.30 0.54 -12.53
CA THR A 7 -2.27 1.50 -12.09
C THR A 7 -1.96 1.33 -10.61
N ARG A 8 -0.86 1.93 -10.15
CA ARG A 8 -0.51 2.04 -8.73
C ARG A 8 -1.58 2.69 -7.84
N ALA A 9 -2.51 3.44 -8.43
CA ALA A 9 -3.64 3.98 -7.69
C ALA A 9 -4.48 2.87 -7.05
N TYR A 10 -4.48 1.67 -7.63
CA TYR A 10 -5.11 0.49 -7.04
C TYR A 10 -4.52 0.15 -5.68
N PHE A 11 -3.20 -0.09 -5.61
CA PHE A 11 -2.53 -0.37 -4.34
C PHE A 11 -2.75 0.75 -3.31
N ARG A 12 -2.58 2.03 -3.71
CA ARG A 12 -2.82 3.15 -2.79
C ARG A 12 -4.26 3.18 -2.27
N GLY A 13 -5.24 2.95 -3.13
CA GLY A 13 -6.64 2.92 -2.74
C GLY A 13 -6.97 1.75 -1.81
N GLU A 14 -6.42 0.57 -2.07
CA GLU A 14 -6.59 -0.60 -1.19
C GLU A 14 -5.98 -0.37 0.20
N CYS A 15 -4.79 0.24 0.27
CA CYS A 15 -4.18 0.60 1.55
C CYS A 15 -5.01 1.63 2.33
N LEU A 16 -5.52 2.67 1.66
CA LEU A 16 -6.41 3.66 2.28
C LEU A 16 -7.72 3.04 2.76
N ARG A 17 -8.23 2.04 2.04
CA ARG A 17 -9.49 1.34 2.37
C ARG A 17 -9.33 0.37 3.54
N ARG A 18 -8.24 -0.40 3.57
CA ARG A 18 -8.02 -1.47 4.56
C ARG A 18 -7.31 -1.00 5.83
N PHE A 19 -6.41 -0.02 5.72
CA PHE A 19 -5.53 0.41 6.81
C PHE A 19 -5.55 1.93 7.05
N PRO A 20 -6.74 2.58 7.12
CA PRO A 20 -6.82 4.04 7.16
C PRO A 20 -6.05 4.65 8.34
N GLU A 21 -6.17 4.05 9.54
CA GLU A 21 -5.53 4.52 10.77
C GLU A 21 -3.99 4.47 10.71
N SER A 22 -3.45 3.60 9.87
CA SER A 22 -2.01 3.44 9.71
C SER A 22 -1.43 4.37 8.63
N VAL A 23 -2.25 5.04 7.81
CA VAL A 23 -1.74 5.91 6.74
C VAL A 23 -1.36 7.28 7.28
N ALA A 24 -0.06 7.54 7.36
CA ALA A 24 0.49 8.83 7.78
C ALA A 24 0.50 9.87 6.66
N GLY A 25 0.44 9.45 5.39
CA GLY A 25 0.36 10.35 4.26
C GLY A 25 0.49 9.66 2.91
N VAL A 26 -0.04 10.33 1.88
CA VAL A 26 0.00 9.86 0.50
C VAL A 26 0.56 10.95 -0.42
N ASN A 27 1.37 10.54 -1.40
CA ASN A 27 1.77 11.36 -2.53
C ASN A 27 1.50 10.60 -3.83
N TRP A 28 1.66 11.26 -4.98
CA TRP A 28 1.51 10.62 -6.28
C TRP A 28 2.39 9.37 -6.41
N ASP A 29 3.64 9.43 -5.93
CA ASP A 29 4.71 8.45 -6.09
C ASP A 29 5.08 7.67 -4.81
N SER A 30 4.35 7.87 -3.72
CA SER A 30 4.66 7.21 -2.45
C SER A 30 3.44 7.14 -1.52
N ILE A 31 3.49 6.18 -0.60
CA ILE A 31 2.57 6.07 0.53
C ILE A 31 3.39 5.86 1.81
N SER A 32 3.01 6.53 2.89
CA SER A 32 3.71 6.47 4.16
C SER A 32 2.78 5.92 5.24
N PHE A 33 3.28 4.96 6.00
CA PHE A 33 2.55 4.29 7.08
C PHE A 33 3.21 4.56 8.42
N ARG A 34 2.40 4.78 9.45
CA ARG A 34 2.81 4.73 10.84
C ARG A 34 2.32 3.40 11.43
N ILE A 35 3.25 2.62 11.94
CA ILE A 35 2.98 1.30 12.50
C ILE A 35 3.06 1.45 14.02
N ASN A 36 1.92 1.36 14.70
CA ASN A 36 1.79 1.71 16.12
C ASN A 36 2.38 3.11 16.39
N ASP A 37 2.86 3.41 17.60
CA ASP A 37 3.59 4.65 17.89
C ASP A 37 5.05 4.64 17.38
N GLY A 38 5.32 3.82 16.36
CA GLY A 38 6.65 3.62 15.77
C GLY A 38 7.02 4.61 14.67
N PRO A 39 8.20 4.43 14.04
CA PRO A 39 8.66 5.29 12.97
C PRO A 39 7.75 5.19 11.73
N ILE A 40 7.69 6.29 10.96
CA ILE A 40 7.00 6.30 9.67
C ILE A 40 7.82 5.50 8.66
N LYS A 41 7.20 4.48 8.06
CA LYS A 41 7.75 3.75 6.92
C LYS A 41 7.17 4.27 5.62
N ARG A 42 8.02 4.62 4.66
CA ARG A 42 7.62 5.13 3.35
C ARG A 42 7.88 4.08 2.28
N ILE A 43 6.85 3.80 1.48
CA ILE A 43 6.93 2.92 0.32
C ILE A 43 6.91 3.78 -0.94
N MET A 44 7.94 3.60 -1.78
CA MET A 44 8.02 4.27 -3.07
C MET A 44 7.24 3.49 -4.13
N MET A 45 6.50 4.21 -4.96
CA MET A 45 5.63 3.68 -6.01
C MET A 45 5.88 4.41 -7.33
N LYS A 46 7.15 4.56 -7.75
CA LYS A 46 7.56 5.43 -8.87
C LYS A 46 6.95 5.03 -10.22
N GLU A 47 6.79 3.73 -10.46
CA GLU A 47 6.25 3.20 -11.71
C GLU A 47 4.72 3.22 -11.72
N PRO A 48 4.05 4.01 -12.59
CA PRO A 48 2.58 4.09 -12.63
C PRO A 48 1.90 2.75 -12.95
N SER A 49 2.59 1.89 -13.70
CA SER A 49 2.15 0.57 -14.13
C SER A 49 2.47 -0.57 -13.15
N ARG A 50 3.14 -0.30 -12.01
CA ARG A 50 3.29 -1.27 -10.91
C ARG A 50 2.25 -0.99 -9.81
N GLY A 51 2.08 -1.91 -8.86
CA GLY A 51 1.06 -1.76 -7.81
C GLY A 51 -0.38 -1.82 -8.35
N THR A 52 -0.55 -2.43 -9.52
CA THR A 52 -1.86 -2.73 -10.13
C THR A 52 -2.51 -3.91 -9.43
N ARG A 53 -3.81 -4.13 -9.65
CA ARG A 53 -4.52 -5.30 -9.14
C ARG A 53 -3.78 -6.60 -9.44
N HIS A 54 -3.35 -6.78 -10.69
CA HIS A 54 -2.60 -7.98 -11.08
C HIS A 54 -1.33 -8.19 -10.24
N HIS A 55 -0.65 -7.13 -9.82
CA HIS A 55 0.56 -7.22 -9.02
C HIS A 55 0.32 -7.51 -7.54
N VAL A 56 -0.74 -6.92 -6.96
CA VAL A 56 -0.87 -6.86 -5.49
C VAL A 56 -2.10 -7.57 -4.94
N GLN A 57 -3.02 -8.05 -5.77
CA GLN A 57 -4.27 -8.66 -5.27
C GLN A 57 -3.98 -9.82 -4.30
N GLU A 58 -3.15 -10.78 -4.71
CA GLU A 58 -2.80 -11.93 -3.86
C GLU A 58 -2.10 -11.51 -2.57
N LEU A 59 -1.19 -10.54 -2.65
CA LEU A 59 -0.53 -9.97 -1.47
C LEU A 59 -1.57 -9.37 -0.51
N MET A 60 -2.44 -8.50 -1.03
CA MET A 60 -3.46 -7.82 -0.23
C MET A 60 -4.44 -8.84 0.38
N ASP A 61 -4.80 -9.91 -0.34
CA ASP A 61 -5.68 -10.96 0.17
C ASP A 61 -5.02 -11.83 1.24
N SER A 62 -3.69 -11.91 1.24
CA SER A 62 -2.91 -12.69 2.21
C SER A 62 -2.62 -11.98 3.54
N VAL A 63 -2.94 -10.68 3.66
CA VAL A 63 -2.63 -9.86 4.84
C VAL A 63 -3.88 -9.27 5.47
N GLY A 64 -3.94 -9.35 6.79
CA GLY A 64 -4.98 -8.76 7.64
C GLY A 64 -4.54 -7.46 8.34
N THR A 65 -3.23 -7.21 8.46
CA THR A 65 -2.67 -6.05 9.18
C THR A 65 -1.67 -5.25 8.35
N ILE A 66 -1.39 -4.01 8.76
CA ILE A 66 -0.38 -3.18 8.10
C ILE A 66 1.04 -3.72 8.35
N GLU A 67 1.27 -4.32 9.53
CA GLU A 67 2.51 -4.97 9.92
C GLU A 67 2.84 -6.10 8.93
N GLU A 68 1.88 -7.00 8.69
CA GLU A 68 2.01 -8.09 7.73
C GLU A 68 2.26 -7.58 6.31
N LEU A 69 1.50 -6.55 5.87
CA LEU A 69 1.72 -5.96 4.55
C LEU A 69 3.15 -5.45 4.40
N ILE A 70 3.66 -4.73 5.40
CA ILE A 70 4.99 -4.12 5.37
C ILE A 70 6.08 -5.19 5.41
N GLU A 71 5.92 -6.22 6.24
CA GLU A 71 6.84 -7.36 6.30
C GLU A 71 6.93 -8.06 4.94
N ARG A 72 5.79 -8.35 4.33
CA ARG A 72 5.73 -9.00 3.01
C ARG A 72 6.34 -8.12 1.92
N LEU A 73 6.11 -6.81 1.93
CA LEU A 73 6.72 -5.88 0.97
C LEU A 73 8.24 -5.74 1.16
N ALA A 74 8.76 -5.89 2.38
CA ALA A 74 10.19 -5.86 2.63
C ALA A 74 10.91 -7.16 2.23
N SER A 75 10.15 -8.26 2.09
CA SER A 75 10.66 -9.57 1.66
C SER A 75 10.67 -9.79 0.13
N LEU A 76 10.15 -8.83 -0.64
CA LEU A 76 10.10 -8.83 -2.11
C LEU A 76 11.25 -8.00 -2.72
#